data_AF-A0A1I5X7R7-F1
#
_entry.id   AF-A0A1I5X7R7-F1
#
_cell.length_a   1.000
_cell.length_b   1.000
_cell.length_c   1.000
_cell.angle_alpha   90.00
_cell.angle_beta   90.00
_cell.angle_gamma   90.00
#
_symmetry.space_group_name_H-M   'P 1'
#
loop_
_entity.id
_entity.type
_entity.pdbx_description
1 polymer ?
#
loop_
_entity_poly.entity_id
_entity_poly.type
_entity_poly.pdbx_seq_one_letter_code
_entity_poly.pdbx_strand_id
1 'polypeptide(L)'
;MIEIETPLPYPVAELGKGGVRLHLVHYKTVMEAQNKWNVRKTRINYDNVCLIMNDRNEFTIQDAYEFDKLPYKKILLTHLPIDGCGSAQYIKGFEKDPYVPVMAYYKNKFSIKKI
;
A
#
# COMPACT_ATOMS: atom_id res chain seq x y z
N MET A 1 -10.05 14.99 -4.10
CA MET A 1 -9.59 14.06 -5.16
C MET A 1 -9.87 14.76 -6.47
N ILE A 2 -8.85 14.96 -7.30
CA ILE A 2 -8.95 15.58 -8.62
C ILE A 2 -8.83 14.43 -9.61
N GLU A 3 -9.88 14.18 -10.39
CA GLU A 3 -9.88 13.07 -11.36
C GLU A 3 -8.80 13.28 -12.43
N ILE A 4 -8.11 12.20 -12.79
CA ILE A 4 -7.07 12.19 -13.82
C ILE A 4 -7.56 11.30 -14.95
N GLU A 5 -7.58 11.84 -16.17
CA GLU A 5 -7.88 11.06 -17.37
C GLU A 5 -6.75 10.06 -17.65
N THR A 6 -7.13 8.81 -17.89
CA THR A 6 -6.18 7.70 -18.04
C THR A 6 -6.80 6.59 -18.89
N PRO A 7 -6.00 5.82 -19.65
CA PRO A 7 -6.49 4.65 -20.38
C PRO A 7 -6.79 3.43 -19.48
N LEU A 8 -6.56 3.54 -18.16
CA LEU A 8 -6.79 2.46 -17.23
C LEU A 8 -8.29 2.11 -17.11
N PRO A 9 -8.63 0.84 -16.84
CA PRO A 9 -10.03 0.40 -16.76
C PRO A 9 -10.72 0.79 -15.43
N TYR A 10 -10.10 1.68 -14.65
CA TYR A 10 -10.61 2.14 -13.36
C TYR A 10 -10.23 3.61 -13.14
N PRO A 11 -10.97 4.35 -12.28
CA PRO A 11 -10.69 5.75 -12.03
C PRO A 11 -9.35 5.96 -11.33
N VAL A 12 -8.66 7.04 -11.70
CA VAL A 12 -7.46 7.52 -11.02
C VAL A 12 -7.69 8.96 -10.60
N ALA A 13 -7.19 9.32 -9.42
CA ALA A 13 -7.32 10.68 -8.91
C ALA A 13 -6.06 11.15 -8.18
N GLU A 14 -5.83 12.45 -8.17
CA GLU A 14 -4.82 13.10 -7.34
C GLU A 14 -5.42 13.58 -6.02
N LEU A 15 -4.72 13.37 -4.91
CA LEU A 15 -5.10 13.93 -3.61
C LEU A 15 -4.45 15.30 -3.40
N GLY A 16 -5.16 16.35 -3.84
CA GLY A 16 -4.61 17.71 -3.86
C GLY A 16 -3.74 17.93 -5.11
N LYS A 17 -3.57 19.19 -5.55
CA LYS A 17 -2.80 19.50 -6.75
C LYS A 17 -1.30 19.27 -6.52
N GLY A 18 -0.66 18.47 -7.37
CA GLY A 18 0.71 17.99 -7.19
C GLY A 18 0.87 16.97 -6.05
N GLY A 19 -0.24 16.37 -5.62
CA GLY A 19 -0.28 15.46 -4.48
C GLY A 19 -0.04 13.99 -4.84
N VAL A 20 -0.59 13.11 -4.02
CA VAL A 20 -0.44 11.66 -4.18
C VAL A 20 -1.45 11.12 -5.20
N ARG A 21 -1.00 10.25 -6.11
CA ARG A 21 -1.86 9.53 -7.05
C ARG A 21 -2.55 8.35 -6.37
N LEU A 22 -3.86 8.25 -6.54
CA LEU A 22 -4.72 7.19 -6.01
C LEU A 22 -5.30 6.36 -7.15
N HIS A 23 -5.01 5.06 -7.13
CA HIS A 23 -5.61 4.08 -8.05
C HIS A 23 -6.87 3.49 -7.40
N LEU A 24 -8.05 3.84 -7.92
CA LEU A 24 -9.34 3.53 -7.30
C LEU A 24 -9.95 2.24 -7.85
N VAL A 25 -9.16 1.15 -7.81
CA VAL A 25 -9.39 -0.11 -8.54
C VAL A 25 -10.72 -0.84 -8.27
N HIS A 26 -11.46 -0.46 -7.22
CA HIS A 26 -12.72 -1.08 -6.83
C HIS A 26 -13.95 -0.18 -7.02
N TYR A 27 -13.77 1.02 -7.58
CA TYR A 27 -14.84 1.99 -7.74
C TYR A 27 -15.08 2.29 -9.21
N LYS A 28 -16.33 2.63 -9.56
CA LYS A 28 -16.68 2.99 -10.94
C LYS A 28 -16.35 4.44 -11.27
N THR A 29 -16.37 5.33 -10.27
CA THR A 29 -16.10 6.76 -10.43
C THR A 29 -15.30 7.33 -9.26
N VAL A 30 -14.59 8.44 -9.49
CA VAL A 30 -13.90 9.18 -8.42
C VAL A 30 -14.87 9.66 -7.34
N MET A 31 -16.08 10.08 -7.73
CA MET A 31 -17.12 10.51 -6.78
C MET A 31 -17.53 9.40 -5.81
N GLU A 32 -17.73 8.17 -6.30
CA GLU A 32 -18.05 7.02 -5.45
C GLU A 32 -16.93 6.74 -4.44
N ALA A 33 -15.68 6.73 -4.93
CA ALA A 33 -14.51 6.54 -4.10
C ALA A 33 -14.37 7.63 -3.04
N GLN A 34 -14.58 8.91 -3.41
CA GLN A 34 -14.49 10.05 -2.52
C GLN A 34 -15.57 10.01 -1.42
N ASN A 35 -16.79 9.62 -1.75
CA ASN A 35 -17.87 9.43 -0.78
C ASN A 35 -17.49 8.36 0.25
N LYS A 36 -17.00 7.21 -0.22
CA LYS A 36 -16.56 6.15 0.68
C LYS A 36 -15.33 6.55 1.50
N TRP A 37 -14.36 7.22 0.90
CA TRP A 37 -13.18 7.77 1.57
C TRP A 37 -13.58 8.71 2.72
N ASN A 38 -14.51 9.63 2.48
CA ASN A 38 -15.00 10.56 3.49
C ASN A 38 -15.67 9.86 4.69
N VAL A 39 -16.34 8.73 4.48
CA VAL A 39 -16.87 7.91 5.58
C VAL A 39 -15.77 7.08 6.27
N ARG A 40 -14.72 6.66 5.56
CA ARG A 40 -13.62 5.88 6.16
C ARG A 40 -12.71 6.75 7.03
N LYS A 41 -12.39 7.97 6.59
CA LYS A 41 -11.47 8.86 7.31
C LYS A 41 -11.98 9.28 8.69
N THR A 42 -13.31 9.32 8.91
CA THR A 42 -13.89 9.64 10.23
C THR A 42 -13.71 8.54 11.26
N ARG A 43 -13.30 7.32 10.85
CA ARG A 43 -13.11 6.16 11.72
C ARG A 43 -11.64 5.95 12.11
N ILE A 44 -10.74 6.84 11.69
CA ILE A 44 -9.32 6.74 12.01
C ILE A 44 -9.13 7.06 13.48
N ASN A 45 -8.57 6.10 14.23
CA ASN A 45 -8.05 6.34 15.57
C ASN A 45 -6.57 6.74 15.46
N TYR A 46 -6.30 8.04 15.53
CA TYR A 46 -4.93 8.57 15.39
C TYR A 46 -4.01 8.17 16.53
N ASP A 47 -4.55 7.93 17.73
CA ASP A 47 -3.76 7.45 18.88
C ASP A 47 -3.30 6.00 18.70
N ASN A 48 -3.88 5.27 17.74
CA ASN A 48 -3.56 3.89 17.45
C ASN A 48 -3.49 3.60 15.95
N VAL A 49 -2.74 4.42 15.22
CA VAL A 49 -2.46 4.21 13.80
C VAL A 49 -1.24 3.31 13.60
N CYS A 50 -1.30 2.46 12.58
CA CYS A 50 -0.17 1.66 12.10
C CYS A 50 -0.04 1.84 10.58
N LEU A 51 1.17 2.13 10.11
CA LEU A 51 1.46 2.30 8.70
C LEU A 51 1.93 0.97 8.10
N ILE A 52 1.36 0.59 6.98
CA ILE A 52 1.77 -0.63 6.27
C ILE A 52 2.14 -0.25 4.85
N MET A 53 3.34 -0.64 4.44
CA MET A 53 3.86 -0.46 3.08
C MET A 53 4.38 -1.79 2.54
N ASN A 54 4.52 -1.88 1.23
CA ASN A 54 5.18 -3.00 0.56
C ASN A 54 6.06 -2.49 -0.57
N ASP A 55 6.98 -3.31 -1.04
CA ASP A 55 7.98 -2.99 -2.07
C ASP A 55 7.44 -3.02 -3.51
N ARG A 56 6.17 -2.64 -3.71
CA ARG A 56 5.54 -2.54 -5.03
C ARG A 56 5.46 -1.08 -5.50
N ASN A 57 5.07 -0.89 -6.75
CA ASN A 57 4.76 0.41 -7.36
C ASN A 57 5.93 1.41 -7.29
N GLU A 58 6.99 1.16 -8.05
CA GLU A 58 8.15 2.06 -8.15
C GLU A 58 8.91 2.26 -6.83
N PHE A 59 8.71 1.37 -5.87
CA PHE A 59 9.43 1.36 -4.60
C PHE A 59 10.95 1.36 -4.81
N THR A 60 11.63 2.22 -4.06
CA THR A 60 13.08 2.31 -4.02
C THR A 60 13.61 1.97 -2.62
N ILE A 61 14.89 1.64 -2.54
CA ILE A 61 15.56 1.42 -1.24
C ILE A 61 15.54 2.68 -0.36
N GLN A 62 15.53 3.87 -0.98
CA GLN A 62 15.47 5.13 -0.27
C GLN A 62 14.11 5.30 0.42
N ASP A 63 13.01 4.90 -0.24
CA ASP A 63 11.68 4.89 0.37
C ASP A 63 11.63 4.03 1.63
N ALA A 64 12.38 2.92 1.67
CA ALA A 64 12.51 2.08 2.86
C ALA A 64 13.06 2.86 4.05
N TYR A 65 14.17 3.58 3.84
CA TYR A 65 14.82 4.34 4.91
C TYR A 65 14.03 5.58 5.32
N GLU A 66 13.31 6.21 4.40
CA GLU A 66 12.43 7.34 4.72
C GLU A 66 11.20 6.90 5.49
N PHE A 67 10.57 5.80 5.06
CA PHE A 67 9.48 5.17 5.80
C PHE A 67 9.93 4.77 7.21
N ASP A 68 11.15 4.23 7.34
CA ASP A 68 11.71 3.83 8.63
C ASP A 68 11.98 5.00 9.60
N LYS A 69 11.97 6.25 9.12
CA LYS A 69 12.11 7.45 9.98
C LYS A 69 10.77 7.97 10.50
N LEU A 70 9.63 7.51 9.95
CA LEU A 70 8.31 8.03 10.33
C LEU A 70 7.98 7.73 11.81
N PRO A 71 7.47 8.69 12.60
CA PRO A 71 7.24 8.52 14.03
C PRO A 71 5.95 7.73 14.36
N TYR A 72 5.72 6.62 13.68
CA TYR A 72 4.55 5.76 13.84
C TYR A 72 4.95 4.29 13.97
N LYS A 73 4.07 3.49 14.58
CA LYS A 73 4.12 2.02 14.40
C LYS A 73 3.98 1.73 12.91
N LYS A 74 4.87 0.92 12.38
CA LYS A 74 4.98 0.74 10.94
C LYS A 74 5.61 -0.59 10.58
N ILE A 75 5.21 -1.10 9.42
CA ILE A 75 5.68 -2.37 8.87
C ILE A 75 5.85 -2.18 7.36
N LEU A 76 7.04 -2.51 6.86
CA LEU A 76 7.36 -2.56 5.43
C LEU A 76 7.54 -4.03 5.04
N LEU A 77 6.67 -4.57 4.18
CA LEU A 77 6.73 -5.95 3.71
C LEU A 77 7.60 -6.03 2.45
N THR A 78 8.65 -6.87 2.46
CA THR A 78 9.63 -6.92 1.37
C THR A 78 9.96 -8.34 0.92
N HIS A 79 10.25 -8.53 -0.36
CA HIS A 79 10.66 -9.81 -0.94
C HIS A 79 12.17 -10.10 -0.75
N LEU A 80 12.93 -9.10 -0.31
CA LEU A 80 14.36 -9.20 0.00
C LEU A 80 14.65 -8.53 1.36
N PRO A 81 15.70 -8.96 2.08
CA PRO A 81 16.15 -8.28 3.28
C PRO A 81 16.63 -6.85 2.96
N ILE A 82 16.37 -5.91 3.86
CA ILE A 82 16.85 -4.52 3.79
C ILE A 82 17.64 -4.23 5.07
N ASP A 83 18.96 -4.17 4.94
CA ASP A 83 19.85 -3.90 6.06
C ASP A 83 19.61 -2.50 6.63
N GLY A 84 19.60 -2.38 7.96
CA GLY A 84 19.43 -1.09 8.63
C GLY A 84 18.03 -0.48 8.58
N CYS A 85 17.02 -1.19 8.06
CA CYS A 85 15.62 -0.77 8.11
C CYS A 85 14.86 -1.57 9.18
N GLY A 86 14.56 -0.93 10.32
CA GLY A 86 13.93 -1.61 11.46
C GLY A 86 12.48 -2.02 11.21
N SER A 87 11.80 -1.35 10.28
CA SER A 87 10.43 -1.65 9.88
C SER A 87 10.30 -2.72 8.80
N ALA A 88 11.40 -3.12 8.15
CA ALA A 88 11.38 -4.13 7.10
C ALA A 88 11.08 -5.53 7.65
N GLN A 89 10.13 -6.22 7.04
CA GLN A 89 9.76 -7.60 7.30
C GLN A 89 9.94 -8.40 6.02
N TYR A 90 10.98 -9.21 6.01
CA TYR A 90 11.34 -10.05 4.87
C TYR A 90 10.39 -11.25 4.74
N ILE A 91 9.63 -11.25 3.66
CA ILE A 91 8.71 -12.33 3.27
C ILE A 91 9.47 -13.31 2.37
N LYS A 92 9.78 -14.48 2.95
CA LYS A 92 10.54 -15.55 2.28
C LYS A 92 9.73 -16.25 1.18
N GLY A 93 10.43 -16.79 0.21
CA GLY A 93 9.87 -17.60 -0.88
C GLY A 93 9.55 -16.80 -2.15
N PHE A 94 9.87 -15.51 -2.18
CA PHE A 94 9.63 -14.58 -3.28
C PHE A 94 10.91 -13.88 -3.73
N GLU A 95 12.08 -14.42 -3.40
CA GLU A 95 13.40 -13.80 -3.65
C GLU A 95 13.72 -13.68 -5.15
N LYS A 96 13.03 -14.46 -5.98
CA LYS A 96 13.16 -14.43 -7.45
C LYS A 96 12.08 -13.58 -8.12
N ASP A 97 11.09 -13.14 -7.36
CA ASP A 97 10.04 -12.25 -7.83
C ASP A 97 10.51 -10.79 -7.73
N PRO A 98 9.90 -9.86 -8.48
CA PRO A 98 10.31 -8.45 -8.43
C PRO A 98 9.89 -7.72 -7.13
N TYR A 99 8.94 -8.29 -6.37
CA TYR A 99 8.33 -7.71 -5.17
C TYR A 99 7.47 -8.74 -4.43
N VAL A 100 6.98 -8.41 -3.23
CA VAL A 100 6.09 -9.30 -2.47
C VAL A 100 4.80 -9.63 -3.23
N PRO A 101 4.19 -10.81 -3.07
CA PRO A 101 2.93 -11.16 -3.72
C PRO A 101 1.75 -10.39 -3.11
N VAL A 102 0.54 -10.68 -3.58
CA VAL A 102 -0.67 -10.18 -2.91
C VAL A 102 -0.81 -10.92 -1.58
N MET A 103 -0.45 -10.25 -0.48
CA MET A 103 -0.40 -10.82 0.87
C MET A 103 -1.76 -11.32 1.40
N ALA A 104 -2.87 -10.92 0.75
CA ALA A 104 -4.20 -11.40 1.10
C ALA A 104 -4.53 -12.79 0.53
N TYR A 105 -3.67 -13.37 -0.31
CA TYR A 105 -3.89 -14.71 -0.87
C TYR A 105 -3.68 -15.80 0.17
N TYR A 106 -4.40 -16.91 0.01
CA TYR A 106 -4.21 -18.10 0.82
C TYR A 106 -2.99 -18.88 0.31
N LYS A 107 -2.27 -19.51 1.23
CA LYS A 107 -1.10 -20.33 0.89
C LYS A 107 -1.42 -21.45 -0.11
N ASN A 108 -2.63 -22.00 -0.03
CA ASN A 108 -3.21 -22.93 -1.01
C ASN A 108 -4.74 -22.99 -0.84
N LYS A 109 -5.43 -23.72 -1.73
CA LYS A 109 -6.90 -23.83 -1.79
C LYS A 109 -7.56 -24.34 -0.48
N PHE A 110 -6.82 -25.05 0.37
CA PHE A 110 -7.33 -25.68 1.58
C PHE A 110 -6.84 -25.02 2.87
N SER A 111 -5.91 -24.07 2.77
CA SER A 111 -5.29 -23.43 3.92
C SER A 111 -6.07 -22.19 4.34
N ILE A 112 -6.41 -22.09 5.63
CA ILE A 112 -6.87 -20.83 6.22
C ILE A 112 -5.73 -19.82 6.41
N LYS A 113 -4.47 -20.28 6.37
CA LYS A 113 -3.28 -19.41 6.46
C LYS A 113 -3.11 -18.61 5.17
N LYS A 114 -2.94 -17.30 5.35
CA LYS A 114 -2.47 -16.38 4.31
C LYS A 114 -0.98 -16.58 4.05
N ILE A 115 -0.52 -16.05 2.92
CA ILE A 115 0.92 -15.98 2.58
C ILE A 115 1.65 -15.20 3.66
#